data_AF-A0AAP6B6U0-F1
#
_entry.id   AF-A0AAP6B6U0-F1
#
_cell.length_a   1.000
_cell.length_b   1.000
_cell.length_c   1.000
_cell.angle_alpha   90.00
_cell.angle_beta   90.00
_cell.angle_gamma   90.00
#
_symmetry.space_group_name_H-M   'P 1'
#
loop_
_entity.id
_entity.type
_entity.pdbx_description
1 polymer ?
#
loop_
_entity_poly.entity_id
_entity_poly.type
_entity_poly.pdbx_seq_one_letter_code
_entity_poly.pdbx_strand_id
1 'polypeptide(L)'
;MTVTRFTTTHEITVAAEPQRLFDLVADPQGAPRYSPAQMHAEVLEHGPDEDVLKRWVYGERGLRAWTFRRAADRTALRIDFTHVDPVAPVQHQRGTWTFRPTGDGGTLVRVQHVIDLTDPAAEAPLRAGFDQQIPAQLAGYRTVAELGDALAERYVVGEESGVVAGTVDEVRARLLGAEVWAVHHPGATGVTLTDLGDGAALLDVDGAGARYFWLRPNDTDIVHKSLTPPPGVHAQTGRWRLTPVGADKVEVAVRHTVTLPLAGGGPDPATLREPVRAELRRLLAALGRP
;
A
#
# COMPACT_ATOMS: atom_id res chain seq x y z
N MET A 1 -27.12 23.66 10.15
CA MET A 1 -27.35 22.25 9.76
C MET A 1 -27.11 21.40 10.99
N THR A 2 -28.00 20.46 11.30
CA THR A 2 -27.85 19.60 12.49
C THR A 2 -26.81 18.53 12.20
N VAL A 3 -25.76 18.46 13.00
CA VAL A 3 -24.72 17.44 12.89
C VAL A 3 -25.13 16.26 13.77
N THR A 4 -25.22 15.06 13.21
CA THR A 4 -25.42 13.83 13.99
C THR A 4 -24.12 13.07 14.13
N ARG A 5 -23.90 12.46 15.29
CA ARG A 5 -22.70 11.68 15.58
C ARG A 5 -23.07 10.22 15.74
N PHE A 6 -22.28 9.35 15.11
CA PHE A 6 -22.30 7.94 15.43
C PHE A 6 -20.91 7.39 15.71
N THR A 7 -20.89 6.28 16.46
CA THR A 7 -19.68 5.53 16.78
C THR A 7 -19.86 4.08 16.35
N THR A 8 -18.79 3.50 15.82
CA THR A 8 -18.69 2.06 15.57
C THR A 8 -17.37 1.53 16.11
N THR A 9 -17.36 0.28 16.54
CA THR A 9 -16.20 -0.37 17.17
C THR A 9 -16.12 -1.80 16.68
N HIS A 10 -14.91 -2.23 16.34
CA HIS A 10 -14.61 -3.61 15.97
C HIS A 10 -13.40 -4.07 16.76
N GLU A 11 -13.42 -5.33 17.16
CA GLU A 11 -12.35 -5.92 17.96
C GLU A 11 -12.11 -7.38 17.59
N ILE A 12 -10.88 -7.83 17.84
CA ILE A 12 -10.46 -9.23 17.68
C ILE A 12 -9.38 -9.54 18.70
N THR A 13 -9.33 -10.78 19.16
CA THR A 13 -8.19 -11.31 19.91
C THR A 13 -7.21 -11.99 18.95
N VAL A 14 -5.93 -11.63 19.06
CA VAL A 14 -4.85 -12.13 18.20
C VAL A 14 -3.78 -12.81 19.05
N ALA A 15 -3.27 -13.95 18.61
CA ALA A 15 -2.20 -14.68 19.29
C ALA A 15 -0.82 -14.08 18.96
N ALA A 16 -0.65 -12.79 19.26
CA ALA A 16 0.61 -12.05 19.09
C ALA A 16 0.74 -10.98 20.18
N GLU A 17 1.97 -10.57 20.45
CA GLU A 17 2.25 -9.53 21.45
C GLU A 17 1.69 -8.16 21.03
N PRO A 18 1.23 -7.32 21.99
CA PRO A 18 0.62 -6.03 21.69
C PRO A 18 1.51 -5.10 20.87
N GLN A 19 2.82 -5.09 21.16
CA GLN A 19 3.80 -4.26 20.47
C GLN A 19 3.87 -4.60 18.96
N ARG A 20 3.83 -5.88 18.60
CA ARG A 20 3.89 -6.32 17.20
C ARG A 20 2.68 -5.83 16.40
N LEU A 21 1.48 -5.92 16.98
CA LEU A 21 0.26 -5.42 16.35
C LEU A 21 0.25 -3.89 16.25
N PHE A 22 0.71 -3.22 17.30
CA PHE A 22 0.91 -1.77 17.27
C PHE A 22 1.82 -1.37 16.11
N ASP A 23 2.98 -2.02 15.97
CA ASP A 23 3.96 -1.69 14.93
C ASP A 23 3.40 -1.93 13.52
N LEU A 24 2.64 -3.00 13.31
CA LEU A 24 1.98 -3.28 12.03
C LEU A 24 0.94 -2.23 11.64
N VAL A 25 0.17 -1.71 12.60
CA VAL A 25 -0.84 -0.67 12.33
C VAL A 25 -0.19 0.72 12.24
N ALA A 26 0.90 0.94 13.00
CA ALA A 26 1.70 2.15 12.96
C ALA A 26 2.60 2.25 11.71
N ASP A 27 2.72 1.20 10.89
CA ASP A 27 3.41 1.24 9.60
C ASP A 27 2.45 1.15 8.40
N PRO A 28 1.77 2.25 8.03
CA PRO A 28 0.91 2.26 6.86
C PRO A 28 1.68 2.13 5.53
N GLN A 29 2.99 2.40 5.50
CA GLN A 29 3.81 2.28 4.29
C GLN A 29 4.22 0.83 4.02
N GLY A 30 4.31 0.00 5.06
CA GLY A 30 4.50 -1.45 4.97
C GLY A 30 3.24 -2.21 4.54
N ALA A 31 2.05 -1.66 4.86
CA ALA A 31 0.77 -2.31 4.61
C ALA A 31 0.51 -2.84 3.20
N PRO A 32 0.94 -2.15 2.11
CA PRO A 32 0.78 -2.67 0.76
C PRO A 32 1.44 -4.04 0.49
N ARG A 33 2.41 -4.45 1.31
CA ARG A 33 3.10 -5.75 1.17
C ARG A 33 2.23 -6.94 1.57
N TYR A 34 1.21 -6.74 2.40
CA TYR A 34 0.39 -7.85 2.91
C TYR A 34 -1.11 -7.61 2.78
N SER A 35 -1.57 -6.37 2.72
CA SER A 35 -3.00 -6.08 2.56
C SER A 35 -3.35 -6.02 1.07
N PRO A 36 -4.30 -6.84 0.56
CA PRO A 36 -4.67 -6.78 -0.85
C PRO A 36 -5.17 -5.40 -1.29
N ALA A 37 -5.95 -4.72 -0.45
CA ALA A 37 -6.61 -3.46 -0.80
C ALA A 37 -5.75 -2.20 -0.57
N GLN A 38 -4.78 -2.22 0.36
CA GLN A 38 -3.91 -1.06 0.58
C GLN A 38 -2.86 -0.98 -0.54
N MET A 39 -2.88 0.11 -1.30
CA MET A 39 -2.03 0.27 -2.48
C MET A 39 -0.77 1.05 -2.16
N HIS A 40 -0.91 2.16 -1.43
CA HIS A 40 0.21 3.00 -1.03
C HIS A 40 -0.16 3.86 0.18
N ALA A 41 0.86 4.30 0.91
CA ALA A 41 0.76 5.38 1.87
C ALA A 41 2.01 6.27 1.79
N GLU A 42 1.81 7.58 1.86
CA GLU A 42 2.88 8.57 1.84
C GLU A 42 2.78 9.41 3.12
N VAL A 43 3.92 9.61 3.78
CA VAL A 43 4.02 10.63 4.84
C VAL A 43 4.19 11.97 4.14
N LEU A 44 3.27 12.90 4.39
CA LEU A 44 3.32 14.25 3.84
C LEU A 44 4.06 15.21 4.79
N GLU A 45 3.93 14.99 6.10
CA GLU A 45 4.57 15.80 7.13
C GLU A 45 4.90 14.92 8.35
N HIS A 46 6.11 15.09 8.88
CA HIS A 46 6.51 14.57 10.19
C HIS A 46 6.48 15.71 11.21
N GLY A 47 5.57 15.61 12.17
CA GLY A 47 5.47 16.53 13.30
C GLY A 47 6.08 15.96 14.58
N PRO A 48 6.21 16.78 15.64
CA PRO A 48 6.70 16.33 16.94
C PRO A 48 5.74 15.33 17.63
N ASP A 49 4.43 15.53 17.47
CA ASP A 49 3.39 14.74 18.15
C ASP A 49 2.53 13.90 17.18
N GLU A 50 2.41 14.33 15.93
CA GLU A 50 1.60 13.67 14.91
C GLU A 50 2.25 13.75 13.52
N ASP A 51 1.94 12.75 12.70
CA ASP A 51 2.27 12.72 11.29
C ASP A 51 1.02 13.03 10.45
N VAL A 52 1.20 13.70 9.31
CA VAL A 52 0.17 13.81 8.28
C VAL A 52 0.50 12.82 7.17
N LEU A 53 -0.43 11.94 6.84
CA LEU A 53 -0.25 10.92 5.81
C LEU A 53 -1.38 10.96 4.79
N LYS A 54 -1.07 10.57 3.55
CA LYS A 54 -2.08 10.22 2.53
C LYS A 54 -2.05 8.72 2.27
N ARG A 55 -3.22 8.12 2.12
CA ARG A 55 -3.38 6.69 1.82
C ARG A 55 -4.21 6.50 0.56
N TRP A 56 -3.85 5.49 -0.23
CA TRP A 56 -4.60 5.00 -1.38
C TRP A 56 -5.02 3.55 -1.12
N VAL A 57 -6.32 3.29 -1.20
CA VAL A 57 -6.93 1.97 -1.11
C VAL A 57 -7.74 1.73 -2.37
N TYR A 58 -7.57 0.56 -2.96
CA TYR A 58 -8.28 0.16 -4.18
C TYR A 58 -8.90 -1.23 -4.00
N GLY A 59 -10.10 -1.41 -4.53
CA GLY A 59 -10.82 -2.69 -4.49
C GLY A 59 -12.12 -2.60 -5.29
N GLU A 60 -13.09 -3.46 -4.98
CA GLU A 60 -14.37 -3.58 -5.71
C GLU A 60 -15.16 -2.26 -5.81
N ARG A 61 -15.00 -1.37 -4.81
CA ARG A 61 -15.68 -0.07 -4.76
C ARG A 61 -14.89 1.06 -5.43
N GLY A 62 -13.84 0.74 -6.18
CA GLY A 62 -12.95 1.69 -6.83
C GLY A 62 -11.88 2.26 -5.89
N LEU A 63 -11.25 3.35 -6.33
CA LEU A 63 -10.22 4.05 -5.58
C LEU A 63 -10.83 4.86 -4.43
N ARG A 64 -10.20 4.77 -3.25
CA ARG A 64 -10.33 5.74 -2.18
C ARG A 64 -8.96 6.28 -1.83
N ALA A 65 -8.80 7.59 -1.90
CA ALA A 65 -7.62 8.27 -1.40
C ALA A 65 -8.04 9.31 -0.35
N TRP A 66 -7.29 9.40 0.75
CA TRP A 66 -7.58 10.39 1.79
C TRP A 66 -6.35 10.73 2.62
N THR A 67 -6.35 11.95 3.15
CA THR A 67 -5.34 12.46 4.08
C THR A 67 -5.83 12.32 5.52
N PHE A 68 -4.96 11.88 6.42
CA PHE A 68 -5.26 11.77 7.85
C PHE A 68 -4.04 12.16 8.69
N ARG A 69 -4.31 12.75 9.85
CA ARG A 69 -3.36 12.93 10.95
C ARG A 69 -3.29 11.66 11.78
N ARG A 70 -2.13 11.35 12.32
CA ARG A 70 -1.91 10.20 13.20
C ARG A 70 -0.96 10.55 14.34
N ALA A 71 -1.40 10.33 15.57
CA ALA A 71 -0.54 10.29 16.75
C ALA A 71 -0.38 8.83 17.21
N ALA A 72 0.85 8.35 17.34
CA ALA A 72 1.15 6.96 17.70
C ALA A 72 1.91 6.91 19.03
N ASP A 73 1.20 6.61 20.11
CA ASP A 73 1.78 6.45 21.45
C ASP A 73 2.24 5.00 21.65
N ARG A 74 3.55 4.80 21.50
CA ARG A 74 4.22 3.51 21.71
C ARG A 74 4.16 3.03 23.16
N THR A 75 4.06 3.93 24.13
CA THR A 75 4.02 3.57 25.55
C THR A 75 2.63 3.08 25.94
N ALA A 76 1.60 3.79 25.50
CA ALA A 76 0.20 3.42 25.76
C ALA A 76 -0.35 2.37 24.77
N LEU A 77 0.41 2.01 23.73
CA LEU A 77 -0.02 1.16 22.62
C LEU A 77 -1.36 1.61 22.05
N ARG A 78 -1.37 2.89 21.65
CA ARG A 78 -2.56 3.60 21.18
C ARG A 78 -2.21 4.41 19.94
N ILE A 79 -3.07 4.37 18.93
CA ILE A 79 -2.93 5.19 17.73
C ILE A 79 -4.22 5.98 17.53
N ASP A 80 -4.15 7.28 17.65
CA ASP A 80 -5.25 8.18 17.31
C ASP A 80 -5.09 8.67 15.87
N PHE A 81 -6.20 8.75 15.15
CA PHE A 81 -6.22 9.28 13.79
C PHE A 81 -7.42 10.18 13.53
N THR A 82 -7.22 11.19 12.69
CA THR A 82 -8.28 12.11 12.26
C THR A 82 -8.13 12.42 10.77
N HIS A 83 -9.21 12.26 10.01
CA HIS A 83 -9.23 12.61 8.59
C HIS A 83 -9.13 14.13 8.43
N VAL A 84 -8.28 14.60 7.52
CA VAL A 84 -8.03 16.03 7.30
C VAL A 84 -9.16 16.65 6.50
N ASP A 85 -9.51 16.03 5.37
CA ASP A 85 -10.50 16.57 4.42
C ASP A 85 -11.60 15.53 4.13
N PRO A 86 -12.48 15.24 5.09
CA PRO A 86 -13.61 14.35 4.85
C PRO A 86 -14.56 14.96 3.81
N VAL A 87 -15.18 14.09 3.01
CA VAL A 87 -16.14 14.48 1.97
C VAL A 87 -17.56 14.31 2.49
N ALA A 88 -18.44 15.26 2.18
CA ALA A 88 -19.86 15.18 2.50
C ALA A 88 -20.46 13.83 2.05
N PRO A 89 -21.32 13.19 2.86
CA PRO A 89 -21.98 13.73 4.06
C PRO A 89 -21.17 13.63 5.37
N VAL A 90 -19.91 13.20 5.32
CA VAL A 90 -19.04 13.15 6.49
C VAL A 90 -18.42 14.51 6.74
N GLN A 91 -18.67 15.09 7.92
CA GLN A 91 -18.07 16.35 8.34
C GLN A 91 -16.77 16.14 9.12
N HIS A 92 -16.74 15.12 10.00
CA HIS A 92 -15.54 14.72 10.70
C HIS A 92 -15.48 13.21 10.80
N GLN A 93 -14.30 12.66 10.62
CA GLN A 93 -14.03 11.25 10.87
C GLN A 93 -12.72 11.14 11.65
N ARG A 94 -12.81 10.51 12.81
CA ARG A 94 -11.67 10.24 13.69
C ARG A 94 -11.80 8.87 14.31
N GLY A 95 -10.73 8.36 14.87
CA GLY A 95 -10.75 7.06 15.52
C GLY A 95 -9.52 6.78 16.33
N THR A 96 -9.56 5.62 16.97
CA THR A 96 -8.54 5.17 17.89
C THR A 96 -8.34 3.68 17.71
N TRP A 97 -7.07 3.28 17.58
CA TRP A 97 -6.61 1.91 17.79
C TRP A 97 -6.06 1.75 19.20
N THR A 98 -6.36 0.61 19.83
CA THR A 98 -5.74 0.20 21.09
C THR A 98 -5.34 -1.26 21.05
N PHE A 99 -4.20 -1.59 21.64
CA PHE A 99 -3.66 -2.94 21.70
C PHE A 99 -3.45 -3.33 23.17
N ARG A 100 -4.33 -4.16 23.71
CA ARG A 100 -4.30 -4.54 25.13
C ARG A 100 -3.90 -6.00 25.29
N PRO A 101 -2.94 -6.34 26.16
CA PRO A 101 -2.61 -7.74 26.41
C PRO A 101 -3.84 -8.49 26.96
N THR A 102 -4.03 -9.73 26.52
CA THR A 102 -4.96 -10.67 27.13
C THR A 102 -4.18 -11.54 28.12
N GLY A 103 -4.84 -12.00 29.19
CA GLY A 103 -4.18 -12.74 30.29
C GLY A 103 -3.55 -14.09 29.88
N ASP A 104 -3.79 -14.53 28.65
CA ASP A 104 -3.27 -15.76 28.01
C ASP A 104 -2.11 -15.50 27.03
N GLY A 105 -1.55 -14.28 27.01
CA GLY A 105 -0.40 -13.92 26.16
C GLY A 105 -0.78 -13.45 24.74
N GLY A 106 -2.07 -13.28 24.45
CA GLY A 106 -2.56 -12.64 23.24
C GLY A 106 -2.74 -11.12 23.37
N THR A 107 -3.40 -10.54 22.38
CA THR A 107 -3.76 -9.12 22.33
C THR A 107 -5.21 -8.94 21.91
N LEU A 108 -5.97 -8.16 22.68
CA LEU A 108 -7.24 -7.58 22.24
C LEU A 108 -6.94 -6.32 21.43
N VAL A 109 -7.13 -6.42 20.12
CA VAL A 109 -7.04 -5.29 19.19
C VAL A 109 -8.42 -4.69 19.07
N ARG A 110 -8.53 -3.38 19.28
CA ARG A 110 -9.78 -2.64 19.09
C ARG A 110 -9.54 -1.43 18.22
N VAL A 111 -10.42 -1.22 17.25
CA VAL A 111 -10.51 0.04 16.50
C VAL A 111 -11.89 0.65 16.68
N GLN A 112 -11.92 1.92 17.05
CA GLN A 112 -13.13 2.72 17.16
C GLN A 112 -13.11 3.83 16.12
N HIS A 113 -14.25 4.05 15.46
CA HIS A 113 -14.48 5.20 14.58
C HIS A 113 -15.58 6.08 15.18
N VAL A 114 -15.37 7.39 15.15
CA VAL A 114 -16.34 8.42 15.55
C VAL A 114 -16.54 9.33 14.35
N ILE A 115 -17.79 9.44 13.89
CA ILE A 115 -18.15 10.09 12.64
C ILE A 115 -19.25 11.11 12.93
N ASP A 116 -18.99 12.33 12.48
CA ASP A 116 -19.95 13.44 12.50
C ASP A 116 -20.51 13.62 11.08
N LEU A 117 -21.82 13.58 10.93
CA LEU A 117 -22.55 13.61 9.66
C LEU A 117 -23.38 14.88 9.52
N THR A 118 -23.41 15.43 8.31
CA THR A 118 -24.34 16.51 7.94
C THR A 118 -25.71 16.00 7.50
N ASP A 119 -25.80 14.71 7.18
CA ASP A 119 -27.03 14.01 6.81
C ASP A 119 -27.18 12.71 7.61
N PRO A 120 -28.16 12.61 8.52
CA PRO A 120 -28.41 11.40 9.31
C PRO A 120 -28.72 10.16 8.47
N ALA A 121 -29.28 10.30 7.26
CA ALA A 121 -29.61 9.16 6.40
C ALA A 121 -28.36 8.39 5.94
N ALA A 122 -27.18 9.02 6.00
CA ALA A 122 -25.90 8.41 5.64
C ALA A 122 -25.35 7.44 6.71
N GLU A 123 -25.87 7.44 7.94
CA GLU A 123 -25.32 6.60 9.02
C GLU A 123 -25.41 5.10 8.70
N ALA A 124 -26.60 4.60 8.37
CA ALA A 124 -26.82 3.17 8.14
C ALA A 124 -25.91 2.58 7.04
N PRO A 125 -25.80 3.17 5.82
CA PRO A 125 -24.91 2.63 4.81
C PRO A 125 -23.43 2.74 5.17
N LEU A 126 -23.01 3.82 5.86
CA LEU A 126 -21.62 3.96 6.33
C LEU A 126 -21.28 2.89 7.37
N ARG A 127 -22.15 2.71 8.37
CA ARG A 127 -21.99 1.67 9.41
C ARG A 127 -21.87 0.28 8.78
N ALA A 128 -22.76 -0.07 7.85
CA ALA A 128 -22.69 -1.33 7.12
C ALA A 128 -21.36 -1.49 6.35
N GLY A 129 -20.84 -0.40 5.77
CA GLY A 129 -19.52 -0.40 5.14
C GLY A 129 -18.38 -0.72 6.13
N PHE A 130 -18.39 -0.13 7.34
CA PHE A 130 -17.43 -0.46 8.39
C PHE A 130 -17.56 -1.92 8.84
N ASP A 131 -18.79 -2.39 9.06
CA ASP A 131 -19.06 -3.76 9.51
C ASP A 131 -18.64 -4.81 8.47
N GLN A 132 -18.59 -4.44 7.18
CA GLN A 132 -18.03 -5.28 6.13
C GLN A 132 -16.50 -5.22 6.07
N GLN A 133 -15.91 -4.03 6.16
CA GLN A 133 -14.50 -3.80 5.81
C GLN A 133 -13.53 -4.01 6.98
N ILE A 134 -13.89 -3.57 8.18
CA ILE A 134 -12.98 -3.58 9.32
C ILE A 134 -12.68 -5.00 9.81
N PRO A 135 -13.65 -5.96 9.88
CA PRO A 135 -13.31 -7.34 10.22
C PRO A 135 -12.30 -7.98 9.27
N ALA A 136 -12.42 -7.73 7.96
CA ALA A 136 -11.46 -8.22 6.97
C ALA A 136 -10.06 -7.60 7.15
N GLN A 137 -10.00 -6.31 7.48
CA GLN A 137 -8.74 -5.64 7.82
C GLN A 137 -8.10 -6.24 9.08
N LEU A 138 -8.88 -6.44 10.15
CA LEU A 138 -8.43 -7.04 11.40
C LEU A 138 -7.92 -8.47 11.20
N ALA A 139 -8.61 -9.28 10.39
CA ALA A 139 -8.17 -10.62 10.03
C ALA A 139 -6.84 -10.62 9.25
N GLY A 140 -6.63 -9.63 8.39
CA GLY A 140 -5.36 -9.40 7.71
C GLY A 140 -4.21 -9.10 8.69
N TYR A 141 -4.43 -8.18 9.64
CA TYR A 141 -3.43 -7.89 10.67
C TYR A 141 -3.15 -9.10 11.56
N ARG A 142 -4.18 -9.88 11.93
CA ARG A 142 -4.01 -11.13 12.67
C ARG A 142 -3.07 -12.09 11.93
N THR A 143 -3.36 -12.36 10.66
CA THR A 143 -2.56 -13.27 9.82
C THR A 143 -1.09 -12.87 9.81
N VAL A 144 -0.81 -11.56 9.67
CA VAL A 144 0.56 -11.03 9.59
C VAL A 144 1.24 -11.03 10.96
N ALA A 145 0.52 -10.66 12.01
CA ALA A 145 1.08 -10.59 13.36
C ALA A 145 1.44 -11.98 13.92
N GLU A 146 0.62 -13.00 13.63
CA GLU A 146 0.83 -14.38 14.09
C GLU A 146 2.01 -15.07 13.37
N LEU A 147 2.50 -14.54 12.25
CA LEU A 147 3.75 -15.01 11.63
C LEU A 147 5.00 -14.65 12.44
N GLY A 148 4.93 -13.62 13.29
CA GLY A 148 6.07 -13.14 14.05
C GLY A 148 7.29 -12.85 13.17
N ASP A 149 8.44 -13.38 13.58
CA ASP A 149 9.72 -13.10 12.91
C ASP A 149 9.82 -13.74 11.52
N ALA A 150 9.01 -14.77 11.24
CA ALA A 150 8.91 -15.39 9.92
C ALA A 150 8.33 -14.44 8.86
N LEU A 151 7.70 -13.32 9.25
CA LEU A 151 7.22 -12.31 8.31
C LEU A 151 8.36 -11.72 7.47
N ALA A 152 9.51 -11.44 8.09
CA ALA A 152 10.67 -10.88 7.38
C ALA A 152 11.18 -11.85 6.30
N GLU A 153 11.08 -13.15 6.57
CA GLU A 153 11.42 -14.20 5.62
C GLU A 153 10.40 -14.29 4.46
N ARG A 154 9.20 -13.69 4.57
CA ARG A 154 8.25 -13.65 3.43
C ARG A 154 8.61 -12.60 2.39
N TYR A 155 9.58 -11.72 2.63
CA TYR A 155 9.92 -10.64 1.70
C TYR A 155 11.18 -10.94 0.89
N VAL A 156 11.04 -10.87 -0.43
CA VAL A 156 12.15 -10.84 -1.39
C VAL A 156 12.20 -9.43 -1.97
N VAL A 157 13.28 -8.71 -1.65
CA VAL A 157 13.49 -7.33 -2.11
C VAL A 157 14.63 -7.32 -3.12
N GLY A 158 14.37 -6.73 -4.28
CA GLY A 158 15.39 -6.38 -5.27
C GLY A 158 15.44 -4.88 -5.43
N GLU A 159 16.65 -4.33 -5.52
CA GLU A 159 16.91 -2.92 -5.78
C GLU A 159 18.06 -2.81 -6.77
N GLU A 160 17.87 -2.00 -7.80
CA GLU A 160 18.89 -1.69 -8.81
C GLU A 160 18.74 -0.23 -9.23
N SER A 161 19.82 0.37 -9.72
CA SER A 161 19.82 1.73 -10.24
C SER A 161 20.71 1.87 -11.48
N GLY A 162 20.42 2.86 -12.30
CA GLY A 162 21.21 3.18 -13.47
C GLY A 162 20.87 4.54 -14.05
N VAL A 163 21.80 5.12 -14.81
CA VAL A 163 21.57 6.39 -15.52
C VAL A 163 21.13 6.08 -16.94
N VAL A 164 20.01 6.69 -17.35
CA VAL A 164 19.47 6.61 -18.71
C VAL A 164 19.50 8.00 -19.36
N ALA A 165 19.66 8.02 -20.69
CA ALA A 165 19.56 9.27 -21.46
C ALA A 165 18.10 9.73 -21.56
N GLY A 166 17.88 11.03 -21.65
CA GLY A 166 16.58 11.69 -21.81
C GLY A 166 16.13 12.47 -20.58
N THR A 167 14.98 13.12 -20.70
CA THR A 167 14.30 13.83 -19.61
C THR A 167 13.46 12.88 -18.76
N VAL A 168 13.00 13.34 -17.58
CA VAL A 168 12.11 12.55 -16.71
C VAL A 168 10.85 12.12 -17.43
N ASP A 169 10.26 13.00 -18.25
CA ASP A 169 9.02 12.69 -18.97
C ASP A 169 9.23 11.68 -20.10
N GLU A 170 10.37 11.72 -20.79
CA GLU A 170 10.74 10.71 -21.79
C GLU A 170 10.99 9.33 -21.15
N VAL A 171 11.60 9.30 -19.96
CA VAL A 171 11.78 8.05 -19.20
C VAL A 171 10.44 7.51 -18.70
N ARG A 172 9.54 8.38 -18.23
CA ARG A 172 8.17 8.01 -17.86
C ARG A 172 7.40 7.41 -19.03
N ALA A 173 7.52 8.00 -20.22
CA ALA A 173 6.90 7.48 -21.43
C ALA A 173 7.43 6.07 -21.76
N ARG A 174 8.74 5.86 -21.67
CA ARG A 174 9.36 4.53 -21.88
C ARG A 174 8.95 3.50 -20.84
N LEU A 175 8.70 3.89 -19.59
CA LEU A 175 8.14 2.98 -18.57
C LEU A 175 6.76 2.42 -18.96
N LEU A 176 6.05 3.07 -19.88
CA LEU A 176 4.78 2.62 -20.44
C LEU A 176 4.98 1.92 -21.81
N GLY A 177 6.22 1.73 -22.27
CA GLY A 177 6.54 1.04 -23.51
C GLY A 177 6.40 -0.48 -23.38
N ALA A 178 5.92 -1.14 -24.44
CA ALA A 178 5.70 -2.59 -24.47
C ALA A 178 7.00 -3.37 -24.17
N GLU A 179 8.14 -2.85 -24.60
CA GLU A 179 9.47 -3.43 -24.40
C GLU A 179 9.87 -3.56 -22.93
N VAL A 180 9.46 -2.61 -22.08
CA VAL A 180 9.70 -2.67 -20.63
C VAL A 180 8.85 -3.77 -20.03
N TRP A 181 7.57 -3.81 -20.38
CA TRP A 181 6.64 -4.79 -19.83
C TRP A 181 6.90 -6.21 -20.34
N ALA A 182 7.43 -6.36 -21.55
CA ALA A 182 7.84 -7.65 -22.11
C ALA A 182 8.99 -8.33 -21.33
N VAL A 183 9.77 -7.58 -20.55
CA VAL A 183 10.79 -8.15 -19.66
C VAL A 183 10.16 -8.95 -18.52
N HIS A 184 9.07 -8.44 -17.94
CA HIS A 184 8.37 -9.07 -16.82
C HIS A 184 7.24 -10.00 -17.28
N HIS A 185 6.58 -9.66 -18.39
CA HIS A 185 5.45 -10.37 -18.99
C HIS A 185 5.73 -10.72 -20.45
N PRO A 186 6.35 -11.90 -20.73
CA PRO A 186 6.55 -12.36 -22.09
C PRO A 186 5.23 -12.38 -22.87
N GLY A 187 5.19 -11.69 -24.01
CA GLY A 187 3.97 -11.53 -24.82
C GLY A 187 3.24 -10.20 -24.63
N ALA A 188 3.74 -9.31 -23.76
CA ALA A 188 3.24 -7.94 -23.68
C ALA A 188 3.34 -7.22 -25.03
N THR A 189 2.23 -6.66 -25.51
CA THR A 189 2.15 -5.92 -26.78
C THR A 189 1.98 -4.42 -26.59
N GLY A 190 1.70 -3.97 -25.36
CA GLY A 190 1.43 -2.59 -25.02
C GLY A 190 0.94 -2.46 -23.59
N VAL A 191 0.63 -1.22 -23.19
CA VAL A 191 -0.09 -0.95 -21.94
C VAL A 191 -1.21 0.03 -22.18
N THR A 192 -2.29 -0.15 -21.44
CA THR A 192 -3.41 0.79 -21.40
C THR A 192 -3.53 1.35 -19.99
N LEU A 193 -3.57 2.68 -19.88
CA LEU A 193 -3.82 3.38 -18.62
C LEU A 193 -5.28 3.83 -18.52
N THR A 194 -5.93 3.49 -17.41
CA THR A 194 -7.24 4.05 -17.04
C THR A 194 -7.05 4.95 -15.81
N ASP A 195 -7.28 6.25 -15.97
CA ASP A 195 -7.17 7.21 -14.86
C ASP A 195 -8.22 6.93 -13.77
N LEU A 196 -7.77 6.95 -12.51
CA LEU A 196 -8.62 6.81 -11.32
C LEU A 196 -8.70 8.11 -10.51
N GLY A 197 -7.94 9.15 -10.89
CA GLY A 197 -7.76 10.37 -10.08
C GLY A 197 -6.69 10.22 -9.00
N ASP A 198 -6.40 11.32 -8.30
CA ASP A 198 -5.41 11.35 -7.20
C ASP A 198 -4.00 10.85 -7.58
N GLY A 199 -3.62 11.04 -8.86
CA GLY A 199 -2.35 10.56 -9.42
C GLY A 199 -2.29 9.06 -9.66
N ALA A 200 -3.40 8.34 -9.44
CA ALA A 200 -3.53 6.90 -9.60
C ALA A 200 -4.18 6.52 -10.93
N ALA A 201 -3.81 5.35 -11.44
CA ALA A 201 -4.38 4.74 -12.63
C ALA A 201 -4.38 3.21 -12.48
N LEU A 202 -5.22 2.55 -13.27
CA LEU A 202 -5.05 1.13 -13.60
C LEU A 202 -4.16 1.02 -14.82
N LEU A 203 -3.17 0.15 -14.75
CA LEU A 203 -2.31 -0.22 -15.87
C LEU A 203 -2.63 -1.66 -16.25
N ASP A 204 -3.18 -1.82 -17.45
CA ASP A 204 -3.39 -3.12 -18.09
C ASP A 204 -2.21 -3.41 -19.02
N VAL A 205 -1.61 -4.59 -18.90
CA VAL A 205 -0.54 -5.07 -19.78
C VAL A 205 -1.18 -5.90 -20.89
N ASP A 206 -1.31 -5.30 -22.06
CA ASP A 206 -1.97 -5.89 -23.22
C ASP A 206 -1.20 -7.12 -23.72
N GLY A 207 -1.91 -8.18 -24.12
CA GLY A 207 -1.31 -9.45 -24.57
C GLY A 207 -0.87 -10.39 -23.44
N ALA A 208 -0.68 -9.89 -22.21
CA ALA A 208 -0.29 -10.69 -21.05
C ALA A 208 -1.41 -10.89 -20.01
N GLY A 209 -2.46 -10.06 -20.05
CA GLY A 209 -3.57 -10.14 -19.09
C GLY A 209 -3.19 -9.77 -17.65
N ALA A 210 -2.03 -9.11 -17.46
CA ALA A 210 -1.59 -8.64 -16.17
C ALA A 210 -2.11 -7.22 -15.89
N ARG A 211 -2.45 -6.95 -14.63
CA ARG A 211 -2.96 -5.64 -14.21
C ARG A 211 -2.22 -5.12 -12.98
N TYR A 212 -1.98 -3.82 -12.96
CA TYR A 212 -1.31 -3.10 -11.88
C TYR A 212 -2.11 -1.88 -11.45
N PHE A 213 -2.09 -1.61 -10.16
CA PHE A 213 -2.33 -0.27 -9.65
C PHE A 213 -1.06 0.54 -9.87
N TRP A 214 -1.18 1.72 -10.47
CA TRP A 214 -0.07 2.60 -10.82
C TRP A 214 -0.33 3.97 -10.20
N LEU A 215 0.66 4.54 -9.50
CA LEU A 215 0.49 5.77 -8.74
C LEU A 215 1.72 6.66 -8.89
N ARG A 216 1.47 7.95 -9.12
CA ARG A 216 2.49 9.01 -8.99
C ARG A 216 2.20 9.79 -7.70
N PRO A 217 2.80 9.40 -6.56
CA PRO A 217 2.53 10.09 -5.29
C PRO A 217 3.19 11.47 -5.21
N ASN A 218 4.25 11.70 -6.01
CA ASN A 218 5.00 12.94 -6.11
C ASN A 218 5.68 13.04 -7.50
N ASP A 219 6.48 14.09 -7.73
CA ASP A 219 7.12 14.37 -9.01
C ASP A 219 8.33 13.48 -9.35
N THR A 220 8.78 12.64 -8.44
CA THR A 220 9.99 11.81 -8.64
C THR A 220 9.68 10.32 -8.64
N ASP A 221 8.65 9.91 -7.90
CA ASP A 221 8.35 8.51 -7.68
C ASP A 221 7.16 8.06 -8.53
N ILE A 222 7.22 6.79 -8.90
CA ILE A 222 6.08 6.01 -9.37
C ILE A 222 6.02 4.77 -8.50
N VAL A 223 4.87 4.51 -7.90
CA VAL A 223 4.61 3.30 -7.11
C VAL A 223 3.64 2.42 -7.87
N HIS A 224 3.90 1.12 -7.90
CA HIS A 224 3.01 0.16 -8.51
C HIS A 224 2.77 -1.05 -7.63
N LYS A 225 1.60 -1.65 -7.78
CA LYS A 225 1.24 -2.91 -7.12
C LYS A 225 0.48 -3.80 -8.08
N SER A 226 0.91 -5.06 -8.20
CA SER A 226 0.20 -6.03 -9.03
C SER A 226 -1.17 -6.32 -8.43
N LEU A 227 -2.21 -6.21 -9.26
CA LEU A 227 -3.59 -6.61 -8.95
C LEU A 227 -3.87 -8.04 -9.39
N THR A 228 -2.98 -8.62 -10.20
CA THR A 228 -3.01 -10.00 -10.67
C THR A 228 -1.64 -10.65 -10.40
N PRO A 229 -1.23 -10.81 -9.13
CA PRO A 229 0.06 -11.39 -8.81
C PRO A 229 0.15 -12.83 -9.35
N PRO A 230 1.35 -13.30 -9.77
CA PRO A 230 1.53 -14.68 -10.22
C PRO A 230 1.18 -15.71 -9.13
N PRO A 231 0.85 -16.96 -9.51
CA PRO A 231 0.65 -18.05 -8.54
C PRO A 231 1.85 -18.19 -7.59
N GLY A 232 1.57 -18.36 -6.30
CA GLY A 232 2.62 -18.46 -5.27
C GLY A 232 3.21 -17.11 -4.82
N VAL A 233 2.66 -15.99 -5.28
CA VAL A 233 2.98 -14.64 -4.78
C VAL A 233 1.75 -14.08 -4.05
N HIS A 234 1.95 -13.64 -2.81
CA HIS A 234 0.90 -12.97 -2.03
C HIS A 234 0.68 -11.53 -2.48
N ALA A 235 1.78 -10.79 -2.66
CA ALA A 235 1.74 -9.42 -3.16
C ALA A 235 3.04 -9.09 -3.90
N GLN A 236 2.94 -8.25 -4.92
CA GLN A 236 4.10 -7.69 -5.60
C GLN A 236 3.94 -6.18 -5.67
N THR A 237 4.86 -5.46 -5.05
CA THR A 237 4.90 -4.00 -5.03
C THR A 237 6.21 -3.52 -5.63
N GLY A 238 6.20 -2.33 -6.22
CA GLY A 238 7.41 -1.72 -6.71
C GLY A 238 7.38 -0.21 -6.64
N ARG A 239 8.56 0.38 -6.74
CA ARG A 239 8.77 1.82 -6.82
C ARG A 239 9.86 2.09 -7.85
N TRP A 240 9.57 3.01 -8.76
CA TRP A 240 10.54 3.70 -9.57
C TRP A 240 10.79 5.08 -8.95
N ARG A 241 12.04 5.50 -8.90
CA ARG A 241 12.44 6.87 -8.58
C ARG A 241 13.25 7.42 -9.74
N LEU A 242 12.82 8.57 -10.24
CA LEU A 242 13.40 9.26 -11.37
C LEU A 242 14.01 10.57 -10.87
N THR A 243 15.32 10.69 -10.93
CA THR A 243 16.05 11.87 -10.45
C THR A 243 16.84 12.49 -11.61
N PRO A 244 16.55 13.74 -12.02
CA PRO A 244 17.38 14.43 -13.01
C PRO A 244 18.81 14.56 -12.50
N VAL A 245 19.79 14.13 -13.30
CA VAL A 245 21.24 14.26 -13.00
C VAL A 245 21.98 15.08 -14.07
N GLY A 246 21.24 15.65 -15.01
CA GLY A 246 21.70 16.52 -16.08
C GLY A 246 20.51 16.96 -16.96
N ALA A 247 20.77 17.75 -17.99
CA ALA A 247 19.71 18.22 -18.91
C ALA A 247 18.98 17.04 -19.59
N ASP A 248 19.76 16.05 -20.06
CA ASP A 248 19.25 14.89 -20.82
C ASP A 248 19.67 13.57 -20.16
N LYS A 249 19.71 13.53 -18.82
CA LYS A 249 20.08 12.34 -18.05
C LYS A 249 19.23 12.22 -16.79
N VAL A 250 18.73 11.01 -16.55
CA VAL A 250 17.95 10.65 -15.36
C VAL A 250 18.58 9.45 -14.70
N GLU A 251 18.84 9.55 -13.41
CA GLU A 251 19.08 8.38 -12.57
C GLU A 251 17.73 7.71 -12.26
N VAL A 252 17.63 6.43 -12.62
CA VAL A 252 16.48 5.58 -12.40
C VAL A 252 16.86 4.58 -11.33
N ALA A 253 16.20 4.65 -10.17
CA ALA A 253 16.26 3.60 -9.16
C ALA A 253 14.95 2.81 -9.18
N VAL A 254 15.05 1.49 -9.18
CA VAL A 254 13.90 0.59 -9.14
C VAL A 254 14.02 -0.36 -7.95
N ARG A 255 12.93 -0.47 -7.19
CA ARG A 255 12.79 -1.38 -6.07
C ARG A 255 11.57 -2.25 -6.30
N HIS A 256 11.72 -3.57 -6.26
CA HIS A 256 10.61 -4.54 -6.22
C HIS A 256 10.60 -5.26 -4.87
N THR A 257 9.42 -5.44 -4.30
CA THR A 257 9.20 -6.31 -3.14
C THR A 257 8.15 -7.35 -3.51
N VAL A 258 8.59 -8.60 -3.58
CA VAL A 258 7.74 -9.79 -3.71
C VAL A 258 7.48 -10.33 -2.31
N THR A 259 6.21 -10.46 -1.96
CA THR A 259 5.77 -11.09 -0.73
C THR A 259 5.30 -12.50 -1.04
N LEU A 260 5.97 -13.48 -0.44
CA LEU A 260 5.63 -14.90 -0.54
C LEU A 260 4.33 -15.21 0.22
N PRO A 261 3.74 -16.42 0.07
CA PRO A 261 2.51 -16.77 0.76
C PRO A 261 2.64 -16.55 2.26
N LEU A 262 1.65 -15.87 2.86
CA LEU A 262 1.59 -15.59 4.30
C LEU A 262 1.17 -16.81 5.13
N ALA A 263 0.82 -17.91 4.49
CA ALA A 263 0.50 -19.17 5.14
C ALA A 263 1.11 -20.32 4.34
N GLY A 264 1.44 -21.41 5.04
CA GLY A 264 2.05 -22.58 4.43
C GLY A 264 3.49 -22.38 3.98
N GLY A 265 3.95 -23.33 3.15
CA GLY A 265 5.27 -23.30 2.53
C GLY A 265 5.33 -22.35 1.34
N GLY A 266 6.56 -22.05 0.92
CA GLY A 266 6.84 -21.25 -0.26
C GLY A 266 8.26 -21.57 -0.75
N PRO A 267 8.67 -20.98 -1.89
CA PRO A 267 10.06 -21.04 -2.31
C PRO A 267 10.97 -20.41 -1.24
N ASP A 268 12.21 -20.91 -1.14
CA ASP A 268 13.21 -20.28 -0.29
C ASP A 268 13.46 -18.84 -0.78
N PRO A 269 13.20 -17.81 0.06
CA PRO A 269 13.39 -16.41 -0.31
C PRO A 269 14.80 -16.11 -0.82
N ALA A 270 15.82 -16.80 -0.29
CA ALA A 270 17.20 -16.61 -0.70
C ALA A 270 17.43 -16.98 -2.17
N THR A 271 16.71 -17.99 -2.67
CA THR A 271 16.83 -18.45 -4.07
C THR A 271 16.22 -17.47 -5.07
N LEU A 272 15.35 -16.57 -4.62
CA LEU A 272 14.64 -15.61 -5.45
C LEU A 272 15.31 -14.23 -5.53
N ARG A 273 16.24 -13.91 -4.62
CA ARG A 273 16.88 -12.58 -4.57
C ARG A 273 17.59 -12.22 -5.86
N GLU A 274 18.46 -13.10 -6.36
CA GLU A 274 19.22 -12.83 -7.59
C GLU A 274 18.32 -12.83 -8.84
N PRO A 275 17.37 -13.76 -9.02
CA PRO A 275 16.39 -13.67 -10.12
C PRO A 275 15.63 -12.33 -10.15
N VAL A 276 15.15 -11.84 -9.00
CA VAL A 276 14.45 -10.54 -8.92
C VAL A 276 15.40 -9.40 -9.32
N ARG A 277 16.63 -9.37 -8.80
CA ARG A 277 17.61 -8.34 -9.17
C ARG A 277 18.01 -8.40 -10.65
N ALA A 278 18.22 -9.59 -11.19
CA ALA A 278 18.55 -9.79 -12.61
C ALA A 278 17.42 -9.30 -13.51
N GLU A 279 16.15 -9.49 -13.12
CA GLU A 279 15.01 -8.90 -13.81
C GLU A 279 15.04 -7.37 -13.79
N LEU A 280 15.31 -6.76 -12.63
CA LEU A 280 15.43 -5.29 -12.51
C LEU A 280 16.55 -4.73 -13.39
N ARG A 281 17.70 -5.40 -13.48
CA ARG A 281 18.78 -5.00 -14.41
C ARG A 281 18.34 -5.08 -15.88
N ARG A 282 17.56 -6.10 -16.25
CA ARG A 282 16.98 -6.21 -17.61
C ARG A 282 15.98 -5.10 -17.89
N LEU A 283 15.16 -4.72 -16.90
CA LEU A 283 14.24 -3.59 -17.02
C LEU A 283 14.98 -2.27 -17.24
N LEU A 284 16.03 -2.00 -16.44
CA LEU A 284 16.88 -0.82 -16.61
C LEU A 284 17.55 -0.81 -17.99
N ALA A 285 18.03 -1.97 -18.46
CA ALA A 285 18.62 -2.10 -19.79
C ALA A 285 17.59 -1.86 -20.91
N ALA A 286 16.32 -2.26 -20.73
CA ALA A 286 15.25 -1.98 -21.68
C ALA A 286 14.93 -0.47 -21.72
N LEU A 287 14.86 0.19 -20.57
CA LEU A 287 14.66 1.64 -20.46
C LEU A 287 15.78 2.47 -21.11
N GLY A 288 17.01 1.95 -21.08
CA GLY A 288 18.17 2.59 -21.68
C GLY A 288 18.24 2.50 -23.21
N ARG A 289 17.34 1.74 -23.86
CA ARG A 289 17.25 1.70 -25.33
C ARG A 289 16.52 2.95 -25.82
N PRO A 290 17.06 3.65 -26.84
CA PRO A 290 16.41 4.82 -27.43
C PRO A 290 15.13 4.45 -28.18
#